data_AF-A0A1L7SL73-F1
#
_entry.id   AF-A0A1L7SL73-F1
#
_cell.length_a   1.000
_cell.length_b   1.000
_cell.length_c   1.000
_cell.angle_alpha   90.00
_cell.angle_beta   90.00
_cell.angle_gamma   90.00
#
_symmetry.space_group_name_H-M   'P 1'
#
loop_
_entity.id
_entity.type
_entity.pdbx_description
1 polymer ?
#
loop_
_entity_poly.entity_id
_entity_poly.type
_entity_poly.pdbx_seq_one_letter_code
_entity_poly.pdbx_strand_id
1 'polypeptide(L)'
;MAEIAGEASLEFAPGLLDVVQSVVPPTIEFFKSLPTAELSQWGVYAIVLKKPGCSPKLYIGSGTSSRGVHDRLNQYSQCRVNMLPVGVKAAFDDGFSITHQGVLCRIPMPTPACAPLNRLLIRALEATFGFLFWAMGPQKEYPGMDKVCLWDRATIEYEGLCSHSSLTEWVHDDFNLTAEELEAHAAERKKTQRKNRSMNDSNRHYRQMATNYDAYTTAVSERVSRYRAKNPGRHTANQAKSRAIALAEKKYYCNDCELALSKKSTLLAHYKTAKHKRKLVDTRRTFVTSRL
;
A
#
# COMPACT_ATOMS: atom_id res chain seq x y z
N MET A 1 -22.15 6.15 17.38
CA MET A 1 -21.04 5.17 17.49
C MET A 1 -21.48 3.76 17.11
N ALA A 2 -22.53 3.19 17.73
CA ALA A 2 -22.98 1.83 17.41
C ALA A 2 -23.42 1.65 15.94
N GLU A 3 -24.13 2.64 15.38
CA GLU A 3 -24.55 2.63 13.97
C GLU A 3 -23.36 2.67 13.00
N ILE A 4 -22.44 3.63 13.18
CA ILE A 4 -21.19 3.74 12.39
C ILE A 4 -20.34 2.47 12.50
N ALA A 5 -20.23 1.88 13.70
CA ALA A 5 -19.48 0.64 13.90
C ALA A 5 -20.16 -0.57 13.23
N GLY A 6 -21.49 -0.62 13.24
CA GLY A 6 -22.29 -1.63 12.55
C GLY A 6 -22.15 -1.53 11.03
N GLU A 7 -22.30 -0.33 10.47
CA GLU A 7 -22.10 -0.06 9.05
C GLU A 7 -20.69 -0.39 8.59
N ALA A 8 -19.68 -0.10 9.42
CA ALA A 8 -18.29 -0.41 9.12
C ALA A 8 -17.97 -1.92 9.22
N SER A 9 -18.90 -2.76 9.71
CA SER A 9 -18.65 -4.17 10.01
C SER A 9 -17.44 -4.36 10.94
N LEU A 10 -17.40 -3.59 12.03
CA LEU A 10 -16.31 -3.61 13.00
C LEU A 10 -16.27 -4.94 13.77
N GLU A 11 -15.12 -5.60 13.71
CA GLU A 11 -14.82 -6.82 14.46
C GLU A 11 -13.70 -6.56 15.47
N PHE A 12 -13.86 -7.11 16.67
CA PHE A 12 -12.82 -7.11 17.70
C PHE A 12 -12.12 -8.47 17.78
N ALA A 13 -10.88 -8.46 18.27
CA ALA A 13 -10.14 -9.68 18.53
C ALA A 13 -10.87 -10.58 19.54
N PRO A 14 -10.82 -11.92 19.38
CA PRO A 14 -11.37 -12.85 20.36
C PRO A 14 -10.79 -12.60 21.76
N GLY A 15 -11.63 -12.67 22.78
CA GLY A 15 -11.24 -12.46 24.18
C GLY A 15 -11.01 -10.99 24.59
N LEU A 16 -11.09 -10.03 23.65
CA LEU A 16 -10.90 -8.61 23.98
C LEU A 16 -11.95 -8.11 24.99
N LEU A 17 -13.21 -8.50 24.81
CA LEU A 17 -14.28 -8.09 25.72
C LEU A 17 -14.03 -8.62 27.14
N ASP A 18 -13.64 -9.89 27.27
CA ASP A 18 -13.34 -10.53 28.55
C ASP A 18 -12.19 -9.82 29.26
N VAL A 19 -11.14 -9.44 28.50
CA VAL A 19 -10.01 -8.65 29.02
C VAL A 19 -10.49 -7.30 29.53
N VAL A 20 -11.29 -6.57 28.76
CA VAL A 20 -11.74 -5.22 29.15
C VAL A 20 -12.68 -5.25 30.35
N GLN A 21 -13.40 -6.35 30.56
CA GLN A 21 -14.25 -6.55 31.73
C GLN A 21 -13.50 -7.11 32.95
N SER A 22 -12.25 -7.52 32.79
CA SER A 22 -11.42 -8.07 33.85
C SER A 22 -10.92 -6.97 34.81
N VAL A 23 -10.94 -7.26 36.10
CA VAL A 23 -10.30 -6.44 37.15
C VAL A 23 -8.76 -6.57 37.15
N VAL A 24 -8.24 -7.64 36.54
CA VAL A 24 -6.80 -7.89 36.39
C VAL A 24 -6.35 -7.36 35.02
N PRO A 25 -5.23 -6.60 34.94
CA PRO A 25 -4.73 -6.10 33.67
C PRO A 25 -4.34 -7.23 32.72
N PRO A 26 -4.42 -7.02 31.39
CA PRO A 26 -3.96 -8.00 30.43
C PRO A 26 -2.46 -8.24 30.57
N THR A 27 -2.06 -9.50 30.47
CA THR A 27 -0.65 -9.87 30.34
C THR A 27 -0.18 -9.67 28.90
N ILE A 28 1.14 -9.65 28.71
CA ILE A 28 1.75 -9.60 27.39
C ILE A 28 1.39 -10.83 26.53
N GLU A 29 1.03 -11.94 27.17
CA GLU A 29 0.60 -13.16 26.48
C GLU A 29 -0.77 -13.01 25.81
N PHE A 30 -1.68 -12.17 26.35
CA PHE A 30 -2.88 -11.77 25.62
C PHE A 30 -2.54 -11.07 24.30
N PHE A 31 -1.62 -10.10 24.33
CA PHE A 31 -1.23 -9.42 23.10
C PHE A 31 -0.55 -10.36 22.10
N LYS A 32 0.17 -11.37 22.59
CA LYS A 32 0.78 -12.42 21.74
C LYS A 32 -0.21 -13.43 21.19
N SER A 33 -1.42 -13.53 21.75
CA SER A 33 -2.50 -14.38 21.21
C SER A 33 -3.36 -13.69 20.15
N LEU A 34 -3.18 -12.37 19.97
CA LEU A 34 -3.95 -11.60 18.99
C LEU A 34 -3.77 -12.13 17.56
N PRO A 35 -4.84 -12.12 16.75
CA PRO A 35 -4.82 -12.63 15.38
C PRO A 35 -3.90 -11.80 14.49
N THR A 36 -3.28 -12.47 13.50
CA THR A 36 -2.48 -11.78 12.47
C THR A 36 -3.38 -11.00 11.52
N ALA A 37 -2.85 -9.91 10.95
CA ALA A 37 -3.57 -9.13 9.95
C ALA A 37 -3.81 -9.91 8.66
N GLU A 38 -5.03 -9.83 8.15
CA GLU A 38 -5.38 -10.31 6.81
C GLU A 38 -5.20 -9.20 5.77
N LEU A 39 -5.18 -9.59 4.50
CA LEU A 39 -5.13 -8.64 3.39
C LEU A 39 -6.41 -7.82 3.32
N SER A 40 -6.30 -6.58 2.84
CA SER A 40 -7.46 -5.72 2.51
C SER A 40 -8.37 -5.39 3.71
N GLN A 41 -7.77 -5.16 4.88
CA GLN A 41 -8.48 -4.71 6.08
C GLN A 41 -7.88 -3.41 6.61
N TRP A 42 -8.71 -2.54 7.16
CA TRP A 42 -8.26 -1.47 8.06
C TRP A 42 -8.41 -1.95 9.50
N GLY A 43 -7.62 -1.41 10.41
CA GLY A 43 -7.69 -1.85 11.80
C GLY A 43 -6.67 -1.18 12.71
N VAL A 44 -6.82 -1.48 13.99
CA VAL A 44 -5.87 -1.14 15.06
C VAL A 44 -5.07 -2.40 15.38
N TYR A 45 -3.75 -2.27 15.45
CA TYR A 45 -2.82 -3.34 15.74
C TYR A 45 -2.02 -3.05 17.01
N ALA A 46 -1.51 -4.13 17.61
CA ALA A 46 -0.56 -4.12 18.71
C ALA A 46 0.76 -4.78 18.26
N ILE A 47 1.87 -4.23 18.73
CA ILE A 47 3.22 -4.77 18.53
C ILE A 47 3.83 -5.00 19.89
N VAL A 48 4.29 -6.24 20.11
CA VAL A 48 5.00 -6.63 21.32
C VAL A 48 6.48 -6.70 21.02
N LEU A 49 7.27 -6.01 21.83
CA LEU A 49 8.73 -6.08 21.79
C LEU A 49 9.27 -6.63 23.10
N LYS A 50 10.30 -7.48 23.01
CA LYS A 50 11.01 -8.01 24.17
C LYS A 50 12.52 -7.86 24.02
N LYS A 51 13.17 -7.71 25.17
CA LYS A 51 14.62 -7.76 25.36
C LYS A 51 14.88 -8.57 26.64
N PRO A 52 15.81 -9.55 26.63
CA PRO A 52 16.12 -10.32 27.83
C PRO A 52 16.48 -9.43 29.01
N GLY A 53 15.90 -9.71 30.19
CA GLY A 53 16.13 -8.93 31.41
C GLY A 53 15.44 -7.57 31.48
N CYS A 54 14.60 -7.21 30.51
CA CYS A 54 13.83 -5.97 30.52
C CYS A 54 12.31 -6.25 30.49
N SER A 55 11.51 -5.30 31.01
CA SER A 55 10.05 -5.34 30.84
C SER A 55 9.69 -5.33 29.34
N PRO A 56 8.69 -6.12 28.90
CA PRO A 56 8.17 -6.05 27.54
C PRO A 56 7.66 -4.66 27.20
N LYS A 57 7.67 -4.32 25.91
CA LYS A 57 7.15 -3.05 25.42
C LYS A 57 5.97 -3.26 24.48
N LEU A 58 4.96 -2.41 24.62
CA LEU A 58 3.72 -2.44 23.84
C LEU A 58 3.60 -1.16 23.01
N TYR A 59 3.37 -1.33 21.72
CA TYR A 59 3.00 -0.25 20.82
C TYR A 59 1.62 -0.54 20.20
N ILE A 60 0.75 0.47 20.16
CA ILE A 60 -0.54 0.41 19.49
C ILE A 60 -0.54 1.43 18.36
N GLY A 61 -1.03 1.03 17.20
CA GLY A 61 -1.19 1.91 16.06
C GLY A 61 -2.29 1.45 15.12
N SER A 62 -2.58 2.24 14.09
CA SER A 62 -3.57 1.86 13.08
C SER A 62 -3.03 1.82 11.65
N GLY A 63 -3.75 1.10 10.78
CA GLY A 63 -3.45 1.00 9.36
C GLY A 63 -4.68 1.27 8.49
N THR A 64 -4.79 2.49 7.98
CA THR A 64 -5.94 2.97 7.17
C THR A 64 -5.55 3.38 5.75
N SER A 65 -4.42 2.87 5.26
CA SER A 65 -3.96 3.10 3.89
C SER A 65 -4.72 2.23 2.89
N SER A 66 -4.54 2.46 1.59
CA SER A 66 -5.11 1.60 0.53
C SER A 66 -4.64 0.14 0.56
N ARG A 67 -3.59 -0.17 1.33
CA ARG A 67 -3.11 -1.55 1.57
C ARG A 67 -3.38 -2.04 2.99
N GLY A 68 -4.01 -1.20 3.81
CA GLY A 68 -4.53 -1.57 5.12
C GLY A 68 -3.47 -1.86 6.19
N VAL A 69 -3.90 -2.57 7.24
CA VAL A 69 -3.09 -2.93 8.41
C VAL A 69 -1.97 -3.91 8.08
N HIS A 70 -2.22 -4.88 7.20
CA HIS A 70 -1.20 -5.86 6.80
C HIS A 70 0.05 -5.20 6.19
N ASP A 71 -0.11 -4.17 5.34
CA ASP A 71 1.05 -3.46 4.79
C ASP A 71 1.80 -2.67 5.85
N ARG A 72 1.08 -2.10 6.81
CA ARG A 72 1.69 -1.39 7.93
C ARG A 72 2.52 -2.35 8.78
N LEU A 73 2.00 -3.52 9.14
CA LEU A 73 2.73 -4.55 9.88
C LEU A 73 3.96 -5.07 9.11
N ASN A 74 3.86 -5.26 7.79
CA ASN A 74 5.01 -5.64 6.97
C ASN A 74 6.16 -4.62 6.99
N GLN A 75 5.90 -3.33 7.24
CA GLN A 75 6.95 -2.33 7.37
C GLN A 75 7.82 -2.57 8.62
N TYR A 76 7.22 -3.07 9.69
CA TYR A 76 7.93 -3.46 10.91
C TYR A 76 8.74 -4.73 10.68
N SER A 77 8.17 -5.76 10.05
CA SER A 77 8.87 -7.02 9.78
C SER A 77 10.04 -6.87 8.83
N GLN A 78 10.02 -5.85 7.96
CA GLN A 78 11.13 -5.50 7.07
C GLN A 78 12.12 -4.52 7.70
N CYS A 79 11.94 -4.17 8.98
CA CYS A 79 12.75 -3.19 9.73
C CYS A 79 13.04 -1.92 8.91
N ARG A 80 12.03 -1.38 8.23
CA ARG A 80 12.19 -0.15 7.44
C ARG A 80 12.30 1.05 8.38
N VAL A 81 13.50 1.25 8.93
CA VAL A 81 13.78 2.17 10.06
C VAL A 81 13.15 3.56 9.88
N ASN A 82 13.20 4.12 8.67
CA ASN A 82 12.65 5.45 8.37
C ASN A 82 11.10 5.54 8.38
N MET A 83 10.41 4.41 8.47
CA MET A 83 8.94 4.31 8.46
C MET A 83 8.38 3.90 9.84
N LEU A 84 9.25 3.61 10.80
CA LEU A 84 8.86 3.16 12.14
C LEU A 84 8.48 4.35 13.02
N PRO A 85 7.49 4.18 13.92
CA PRO A 85 7.22 5.16 14.97
C PRO A 85 8.47 5.39 15.84
N VAL A 86 8.64 6.62 16.33
CA VAL A 86 9.82 7.05 17.10
C VAL A 86 10.10 6.12 18.29
N GLY A 87 9.08 5.77 19.08
CA GLY A 87 9.23 4.88 20.23
C GLY A 87 9.65 3.45 19.85
N VAL A 88 9.13 2.92 18.73
CA VAL A 88 9.52 1.59 18.23
C VAL A 88 10.96 1.61 17.69
N LYS A 89 11.34 2.69 16.99
CA LYS A 89 12.71 2.88 16.53
C LYS A 89 13.68 2.96 17.71
N ALA A 90 13.37 3.76 18.72
CA ALA A 90 14.20 3.86 19.93
C ALA A 90 14.34 2.50 20.64
N ALA A 91 13.25 1.72 20.73
CA ALA A 91 13.31 0.37 21.29
C ALA A 91 14.23 -0.56 20.48
N PHE A 92 14.22 -0.50 19.14
CA PHE A 92 15.17 -1.24 18.32
C PHE A 92 16.61 -0.79 18.53
N ASP A 93 16.85 0.53 18.60
CA ASP A 93 18.17 1.10 18.88
C ASP A 93 18.68 0.64 20.26
N ASP A 94 17.77 0.43 21.23
CA ASP A 94 18.05 -0.12 22.57
C ASP A 94 18.19 -1.66 22.60
N GLY A 95 18.09 -2.35 21.47
CA GLY A 95 18.26 -3.80 21.35
C GLY A 95 17.02 -4.64 21.66
N PHE A 96 15.82 -4.05 21.64
CA PHE A 96 14.57 -4.81 21.65
C PHE A 96 14.30 -5.44 20.28
N SER A 97 13.59 -6.56 20.27
CA SER A 97 13.11 -7.21 19.06
C SER A 97 11.60 -7.41 19.11
N ILE A 98 10.94 -7.35 17.95
CA ILE A 98 9.50 -7.64 17.85
C ILE A 98 9.31 -9.14 18.03
N THR A 99 8.50 -9.53 19.01
CA THR A 99 8.12 -10.93 19.24
C THR A 99 6.73 -11.27 18.73
N HIS A 100 5.85 -10.27 18.56
CA HIS A 100 4.51 -10.48 17.99
C HIS A 100 3.94 -9.22 17.34
N GLN A 101 3.08 -9.43 16.36
CA GLN A 101 2.27 -8.40 15.69
C GLN A 101 0.85 -8.94 15.54
N GLY A 102 -0.12 -8.28 16.18
CA GLY A 102 -1.50 -8.73 16.19
C GLY A 102 -2.50 -7.60 15.99
N VAL A 103 -3.74 -7.93 15.63
CA VAL A 103 -4.82 -6.97 15.38
C VAL A 103 -5.81 -6.99 16.54
N LEU A 104 -6.10 -5.81 17.10
CA LEU A 104 -7.07 -5.61 18.18
C LEU A 104 -8.50 -5.48 17.66
N CYS A 105 -8.65 -4.76 16.55
CA CYS A 105 -9.91 -4.64 15.84
C CYS A 105 -9.69 -4.37 14.35
N ARG A 106 -10.68 -4.70 13.54
CA ARG A 106 -10.62 -4.57 12.08
C ARG A 106 -11.98 -4.26 11.48
N ILE A 107 -11.91 -3.67 10.29
CA ILE A 107 -13.02 -3.52 9.36
C ILE A 107 -12.56 -3.99 7.98
N PRO A 108 -13.47 -4.48 7.12
CA PRO A 108 -13.19 -4.64 5.70
C PRO A 108 -12.67 -3.33 5.09
N MET A 109 -11.87 -3.42 4.01
CA MET A 109 -11.43 -2.23 3.27
C MET A 109 -12.67 -1.39 2.89
N PRO A 110 -12.79 -0.14 3.35
CA PRO A 110 -13.96 0.66 3.06
C PRO A 110 -14.00 1.10 1.59
N THR A 111 -15.20 1.32 1.10
CA THR A 111 -15.41 2.07 -0.14
C THR A 111 -14.94 3.52 0.03
N PRO A 112 -14.58 4.21 -1.04
CA PRO A 112 -14.28 5.65 -0.99
C PRO A 112 -15.34 6.49 -0.27
N ALA A 113 -16.63 6.19 -0.47
CA ALA A 113 -17.72 6.90 0.22
C ALA A 113 -17.66 6.78 1.75
N CYS A 114 -17.34 5.59 2.29
CA CYS A 114 -17.26 5.35 3.73
C CYS A 114 -15.88 5.67 4.33
N ALA A 115 -14.86 5.88 3.49
CA ALA A 115 -13.48 5.99 3.92
C ALA A 115 -13.21 7.11 4.97
N PRO A 116 -13.77 8.33 4.85
CA PRO A 116 -13.55 9.39 5.83
C PRO A 116 -14.03 9.01 7.25
N LEU A 117 -15.29 8.60 7.37
CA LEU A 117 -15.88 8.23 8.66
C LEU A 117 -15.23 6.99 9.25
N ASN A 118 -14.94 5.97 8.42
CA ASN A 118 -14.27 4.76 8.89
C ASN A 118 -12.83 5.04 9.32
N ARG A 119 -12.13 5.99 8.68
CA ARG A 119 -10.79 6.42 9.14
C ARG A 119 -10.88 7.11 10.49
N LEU A 120 -11.85 8.00 10.68
CA LEU A 120 -12.10 8.65 11.96
C LEU A 120 -12.41 7.64 13.07
N LEU A 121 -13.28 6.65 12.79
CA LEU A 121 -13.59 5.55 13.71
C LEU A 121 -12.33 4.79 14.13
N ILE A 122 -11.49 4.36 13.19
CA ILE A 122 -10.26 3.63 13.48
C ILE A 122 -9.27 4.49 14.29
N ARG A 123 -9.19 5.79 14.03
CA ARG A 123 -8.34 6.71 14.81
C ARG A 123 -8.82 6.90 16.24
N ALA A 124 -10.13 6.99 16.44
CA ALA A 124 -10.74 7.02 17.77
C ALA A 124 -10.44 5.71 18.53
N LEU A 125 -10.59 4.55 17.88
CA LEU A 125 -10.28 3.25 18.47
C LEU A 125 -8.79 3.09 18.79
N GLU A 126 -7.89 3.59 17.93
CA GLU A 126 -6.45 3.61 18.18
C GLU A 126 -6.12 4.37 19.46
N ALA A 127 -6.73 5.54 19.67
CA ALA A 127 -6.54 6.31 20.89
C ALA A 127 -7.15 5.63 22.11
N THR A 128 -8.38 5.12 21.97
CA THR A 128 -9.05 4.38 23.05
C THR A 128 -8.19 3.22 23.50
N PHE A 129 -7.69 2.38 22.59
CA PHE A 129 -6.83 1.25 22.95
C PHE A 129 -5.46 1.71 23.48
N GLY A 130 -4.90 2.78 22.92
CA GLY A 130 -3.66 3.37 23.41
C GLY A 130 -3.73 3.77 24.89
N PHE A 131 -4.83 4.39 25.33
CA PHE A 131 -5.03 4.77 26.72
C PHE A 131 -5.55 3.64 27.61
N LEU A 132 -6.52 2.85 27.11
CA LEU A 132 -7.10 1.72 27.82
C LEU A 132 -6.03 0.72 28.27
N PHE A 133 -5.13 0.34 27.35
CA PHE A 133 -4.02 -0.56 27.65
C PHE A 133 -2.75 0.14 28.13
N TRP A 134 -2.81 1.45 28.32
CA TRP A 134 -1.67 2.30 28.68
C TRP A 134 -0.42 2.06 27.81
N ALA A 135 -0.60 1.94 26.50
CA ALA A 135 0.49 1.83 25.52
C ALA A 135 1.24 3.16 25.30
N MET A 136 0.94 4.19 26.10
CA MET A 136 1.56 5.53 26.02
C MET A 136 2.97 5.52 26.61
N GLY A 137 3.91 6.12 25.88
CA GLY A 137 5.29 6.27 26.36
C GLY A 137 5.39 7.26 27.52
N PRO A 138 6.43 7.13 28.37
CA PRO A 138 6.56 7.92 29.60
C PRO A 138 6.90 9.40 29.36
N GLN A 139 7.34 9.76 28.16
CA GLN A 139 7.85 11.09 27.84
C GLN A 139 6.76 12.17 27.75
N LYS A 140 5.48 11.79 27.70
CA LYS A 140 4.39 12.73 27.45
C LYS A 140 3.28 12.52 28.46
N GLU A 141 2.97 13.58 29.19
CA GLU A 141 1.86 13.58 30.14
C GLU A 141 0.54 13.80 29.43
N TYR A 142 -0.47 13.07 29.89
CA TYR A 142 -1.85 13.17 29.42
C TYR A 142 -2.77 13.36 30.63
N PRO A 143 -2.85 14.58 31.18
CA PRO A 143 -3.66 14.85 32.36
C PRO A 143 -5.12 14.38 32.16
N GLY A 144 -5.61 13.56 33.08
CA GLY A 144 -6.98 13.02 33.06
C GLY A 144 -7.18 11.82 32.14
N MET A 145 -6.29 11.56 31.17
CA MET A 145 -6.39 10.36 30.32
C MET A 145 -5.90 9.09 31.03
N ASP A 146 -5.20 9.24 32.16
CA ASP A 146 -4.91 8.12 33.08
C ASP A 146 -6.19 7.43 33.55
N LYS A 147 -7.33 8.15 33.59
CA LYS A 147 -8.64 7.62 33.97
C LYS A 147 -9.29 6.71 32.92
N VAL A 148 -8.77 6.70 31.70
CA VAL A 148 -9.23 5.78 30.64
C VAL A 148 -8.62 4.39 30.83
N CYS A 149 -7.44 4.30 31.47
CA CYS A 149 -6.87 3.02 31.87
C CYS A 149 -7.71 2.44 33.01
N LEU A 150 -8.23 1.22 32.81
CA LEU A 150 -9.11 0.56 33.78
C LEU A 150 -8.35 -0.06 34.96
N TRP A 151 -7.03 -0.17 34.84
CA TRP A 151 -6.17 -0.84 35.81
C TRP A 151 -5.17 0.13 36.45
N ASP A 152 -4.66 -0.26 37.61
CA ASP A 152 -3.52 0.44 38.20
C ASP A 152 -2.29 0.25 37.31
N ARG A 153 -1.74 1.37 36.82
CA ARG A 153 -0.59 1.39 35.93
C ARG A 153 0.67 0.79 36.56
N ALA A 154 0.78 0.79 37.89
CA ALA A 154 1.89 0.15 38.58
C ALA A 154 1.84 -1.40 38.52
N THR A 155 0.68 -1.97 38.19
CA THR A 155 0.45 -3.42 38.10
C THR A 155 0.59 -3.97 36.69
N ILE A 156 0.74 -3.10 35.68
CA ILE A 156 0.90 -3.49 34.28
C ILE A 156 2.34 -3.97 34.07
N GLU A 157 2.51 -5.17 33.51
CA GLU A 157 3.83 -5.81 33.39
C GLU A 157 4.68 -5.31 32.20
N TYR A 158 4.13 -4.42 31.37
CA TYR A 158 4.75 -3.90 30.16
C TYR A 158 4.77 -2.36 30.12
N GLU A 159 5.67 -1.81 29.32
CA GLU A 159 5.80 -0.37 29.09
C GLU A 159 5.21 0.07 27.74
N GLY A 160 4.58 1.24 27.71
CA GLY A 160 4.07 1.83 26.47
C GLY A 160 5.14 2.48 25.59
N LEU A 161 4.91 2.49 24.28
CA LEU A 161 5.80 3.10 23.27
C LEU A 161 5.17 4.21 22.44
N CYS A 162 3.87 4.48 22.59
CA CYS A 162 3.20 5.50 21.81
C CYS A 162 3.68 6.89 22.22
N SER A 163 4.38 7.58 21.31
CA SER A 163 4.90 8.94 21.54
C SER A 163 3.81 10.00 21.68
N HIS A 164 2.64 9.75 21.09
CA HIS A 164 1.49 10.61 21.22
C HIS A 164 0.18 9.85 20.95
N SER A 165 -0.94 10.43 21.41
CA SER A 165 -2.28 9.94 21.09
C SER A 165 -2.67 10.31 19.67
N SER A 166 -3.26 9.37 18.94
CA SER A 166 -3.78 9.59 17.59
C SER A 166 -4.87 10.67 17.54
N LEU A 167 -5.52 11.03 18.65
CA LEU A 167 -6.48 12.16 18.69
C LEU A 167 -5.81 13.52 18.49
N THR A 168 -4.50 13.62 18.73
CA THR A 168 -3.75 14.85 18.46
C THR A 168 -3.34 14.98 16.99
N GLU A 169 -3.51 13.92 16.20
CA GLU A 169 -3.27 13.95 14.75
C GLU A 169 -4.52 14.43 14.03
N TRP A 170 -4.38 15.40 13.12
CA TRP A 170 -5.50 15.83 12.29
C TRP A 170 -5.84 14.77 11.23
N VAL A 171 -7.12 14.36 11.15
CA VAL A 171 -7.60 13.43 10.12
C VAL A 171 -7.84 14.21 8.82
N HIS A 172 -6.88 14.12 7.90
CA HIS A 172 -6.94 14.78 6.59
C HIS A 172 -7.81 13.94 5.64
N ASP A 173 -9.12 14.14 5.69
CA ASP A 173 -10.08 13.50 4.79
C ASP A 173 -11.11 14.47 4.24
N ASP A 174 -11.73 14.02 3.15
CA ASP A 174 -12.69 14.77 2.36
C ASP A 174 -14.12 14.67 2.97
N PHE A 175 -14.30 15.03 4.24
CA PHE A 175 -15.57 14.86 4.97
C PHE A 175 -16.77 15.64 4.38
N ASN A 176 -16.50 16.68 3.59
CA ASN A 176 -17.52 17.56 3.03
C ASN A 176 -17.94 17.17 1.59
N LEU A 177 -17.38 16.08 1.03
CA LEU A 177 -17.72 15.60 -0.30
C LEU A 177 -18.87 14.60 -0.25
N THR A 178 -19.69 14.57 -1.31
CA THR A 178 -20.72 13.54 -1.46
C THR A 178 -20.10 12.16 -1.75
N ALA A 179 -20.91 11.10 -1.65
CA ALA A 179 -20.46 9.75 -1.99
C ALA A 179 -19.95 9.66 -3.44
N GLU A 180 -20.65 10.28 -4.39
CA GLU A 180 -20.25 10.30 -5.80
C GLU A 180 -18.93 11.06 -6.01
N GLU A 181 -18.76 12.19 -5.33
CA GLU A 181 -17.54 12.99 -5.39
C GLU A 181 -16.34 12.26 -4.79
N LEU A 182 -16.54 11.54 -3.68
CA LEU A 182 -15.51 10.70 -3.05
C LEU A 182 -15.05 9.58 -3.98
N GLU A 183 -15.98 8.91 -4.66
CA GLU A 183 -15.68 7.88 -5.66
C GLU A 183 -14.92 8.45 -6.87
N ALA A 184 -15.37 9.59 -7.40
CA ALA A 184 -14.70 10.29 -8.50
C ALA A 184 -13.27 10.71 -8.09
N HIS A 185 -13.12 11.30 -6.90
CA HIS A 185 -11.82 11.72 -6.38
C HIS A 185 -10.89 10.52 -6.15
N ALA A 186 -11.40 9.38 -5.67
CA ALA A 186 -10.63 8.15 -5.53
C ALA A 186 -10.18 7.58 -6.88
N ALA A 187 -11.04 7.64 -7.91
CA ALA A 187 -10.69 7.24 -9.27
C ALA A 187 -9.57 8.12 -9.86
N GLU A 188 -9.64 9.43 -9.69
CA GLU A 188 -8.60 10.37 -10.13
C GLU A 188 -7.29 10.20 -9.35
N ARG A 189 -7.35 10.02 -8.03
CA ARG A 189 -6.18 9.69 -7.21
C ARG A 189 -5.49 8.41 -7.70
N LYS A 190 -6.25 7.37 -8.05
CA LYS A 190 -5.70 6.13 -8.63
C LYS A 190 -5.04 6.36 -10.00
N LYS A 191 -5.63 7.17 -10.88
CA LYS A 191 -5.02 7.53 -12.19
C LYS A 191 -3.71 8.28 -11.99
N THR A 192 -3.72 9.30 -11.15
CA THR A 192 -2.55 10.13 -10.83
C THR A 192 -1.45 9.31 -10.19
N GLN A 193 -1.78 8.42 -9.25
CA GLN A 193 -0.81 7.53 -8.62
C GLN A 193 -0.14 6.59 -9.65
N ARG A 194 -0.91 6.02 -10.59
CA ARG A 194 -0.35 5.18 -11.67
C ARG A 194 0.60 5.98 -12.55
N LYS A 195 0.24 7.20 -12.93
CA LYS A 195 1.09 8.10 -13.73
C LYS A 195 2.39 8.44 -12.99
N ASN A 196 2.28 8.88 -11.73
CA ASN A 196 3.43 9.25 -10.92
C ASN A 196 4.36 8.06 -10.66
N ARG A 197 3.80 6.86 -10.43
CA ARG A 197 4.60 5.63 -10.27
C ARG A 197 5.38 5.32 -11.55
N SER A 198 4.74 5.37 -12.72
CA SER A 198 5.39 5.14 -14.00
C SER A 198 6.54 6.13 -14.26
N MET A 199 6.28 7.41 -13.97
CA MET A 199 7.27 8.48 -14.09
C MET A 199 8.44 8.27 -13.12
N ASN A 200 8.16 7.96 -11.86
CA ASN A 200 9.18 7.71 -10.84
C ASN A 200 10.01 6.46 -11.13
N ASP A 201 9.39 5.40 -11.66
CA ASP A 201 10.10 4.18 -12.09
C ASP A 201 11.05 4.48 -13.25
N SER A 202 10.60 5.30 -14.21
CA SER A 202 11.43 5.76 -15.33
C SER A 202 12.59 6.62 -14.84
N ASN A 203 12.31 7.61 -13.98
CA ASN A 203 13.32 8.47 -13.38
C ASN A 203 14.34 7.68 -12.56
N ARG A 204 13.89 6.67 -11.79
CA ARG A 204 14.79 5.77 -11.06
C ARG A 204 15.70 5.00 -12.02
N HIS A 205 15.15 4.47 -13.10
CA HIS A 205 15.94 3.77 -14.13
C HIS A 205 17.02 4.69 -14.71
N TYR A 206 16.67 5.91 -15.12
CA TYR A 206 17.64 6.86 -15.68
C TYR A 206 18.71 7.28 -14.67
N ARG A 207 18.32 7.54 -13.41
CA ARG A 207 19.29 7.85 -12.34
C ARG A 207 20.27 6.71 -12.11
N GLN A 208 19.77 5.47 -12.04
CA GLN A 208 20.62 4.28 -11.86
C GLN A 208 21.55 4.06 -13.06
N MET A 209 21.08 4.29 -14.28
CA MET A 209 21.92 4.23 -15.47
C MET A 209 23.00 5.32 -15.51
N ALA A 210 22.73 6.50 -14.93
CA ALA A 210 23.72 7.58 -14.85
C ALA A 210 24.77 7.35 -13.75
N THR A 211 24.40 6.77 -12.61
CA THR A 211 25.31 6.65 -11.45
C THR A 211 25.96 5.28 -11.30
N ASN A 212 25.33 4.21 -11.81
CA ASN A 212 25.78 2.83 -11.56
C ASN A 212 25.38 1.89 -12.70
N TYR A 213 25.83 2.21 -13.93
CA TYR A 213 25.43 1.51 -15.14
C TYR A 213 25.72 0.00 -15.10
N ASP A 214 26.96 -0.40 -14.84
CA ASP A 214 27.39 -1.81 -14.95
C ASP A 214 26.74 -2.71 -13.90
N ALA A 215 26.71 -2.28 -12.63
CA ALA A 215 26.08 -3.10 -11.59
C ALA A 215 24.55 -3.17 -11.79
N TYR A 216 23.92 -2.06 -12.22
CA TYR A 216 22.49 -2.06 -12.46
C TYR A 216 22.11 -2.94 -13.66
N THR A 217 22.82 -2.86 -14.79
CA THR A 217 22.54 -3.72 -15.97
C THR A 217 22.68 -5.19 -15.63
N THR A 218 23.75 -5.57 -14.91
CA THR A 218 23.99 -6.94 -14.46
C THR A 218 22.84 -7.44 -13.59
N ALA A 219 22.47 -6.67 -12.54
CA ALA A 219 21.37 -7.03 -11.65
C ALA A 219 20.01 -7.12 -12.37
N VAL A 220 19.76 -6.24 -13.35
CA VAL A 220 18.54 -6.31 -14.19
C VAL A 220 18.55 -7.58 -15.05
N SER A 221 19.67 -7.91 -15.68
CA SER A 221 19.80 -9.11 -16.52
C SER A 221 19.51 -10.38 -15.72
N GLU A 222 20.12 -10.52 -14.55
CA GLU A 222 19.88 -11.65 -13.64
C GLU A 222 18.41 -11.75 -13.22
N ARG A 223 17.81 -10.62 -12.83
CA ARG A 223 16.40 -10.57 -12.42
C ARG A 223 15.48 -11.01 -13.56
N VAL A 224 15.73 -10.54 -14.78
CA VAL A 224 14.96 -10.91 -15.98
C VAL A 224 15.15 -12.39 -16.29
N SER A 225 16.37 -12.92 -16.18
CA SER A 225 16.66 -14.35 -16.36
C SER A 225 15.89 -15.21 -15.36
N ARG A 226 15.98 -14.89 -14.05
CA ARG A 226 15.21 -15.58 -12.99
C ARG A 226 13.71 -15.53 -13.23
N TYR A 227 13.17 -14.38 -13.64
CA TYR A 227 11.75 -14.25 -13.94
C TYR A 227 11.31 -15.12 -15.12
N ARG A 228 12.10 -15.16 -16.20
CA ARG A 228 11.83 -15.99 -17.39
C ARG A 228 11.92 -17.47 -17.07
N ALA A 229 12.89 -17.89 -16.25
CA ALA A 229 13.01 -19.27 -15.78
C ALA A 229 11.79 -19.70 -14.96
N LYS A 230 11.29 -18.82 -14.07
CA LYS A 230 10.08 -19.09 -13.27
C LYS A 230 8.78 -19.05 -14.08
N ASN A 231 8.77 -18.38 -15.24
CA ASN A 231 7.58 -18.16 -16.08
C ASN A 231 7.88 -18.48 -17.55
N PRO A 232 8.19 -19.74 -17.90
CA PRO A 232 8.50 -20.11 -19.28
C PRO A 232 7.30 -19.83 -20.21
N GLY A 233 7.58 -19.38 -21.44
CA GLY A 233 6.54 -19.11 -22.45
C GLY A 233 5.69 -17.85 -22.24
N ARG A 234 5.62 -17.31 -21.01
CA ARG A 234 4.77 -16.14 -20.69
C ARG A 234 5.13 -14.89 -21.51
N HIS A 235 6.42 -14.66 -21.72
CA HIS A 235 6.88 -13.54 -22.54
C HIS A 235 6.45 -13.68 -24.00
N THR A 236 6.53 -14.88 -24.56
CA THR A 236 6.09 -15.18 -25.93
C THR A 236 4.58 -15.02 -26.07
N ALA A 237 3.81 -15.54 -25.12
CA ALA A 237 2.36 -15.39 -25.08
C ALA A 237 1.93 -13.92 -25.01
N ASN A 238 2.58 -13.12 -24.14
CA ASN A 238 2.31 -11.69 -24.05
C ASN A 238 2.65 -10.96 -25.36
N GLN A 239 3.76 -11.29 -26.01
CA GLN A 239 4.09 -10.71 -27.32
C GLN A 239 3.08 -11.07 -28.40
N ALA A 240 2.60 -12.31 -28.44
CA ALA A 240 1.58 -12.74 -29.38
C ALA A 240 0.28 -11.95 -29.17
N LYS A 241 -0.16 -11.83 -27.91
CA LYS A 241 -1.34 -11.04 -27.53
C LYS A 241 -1.20 -9.57 -27.95
N SER A 242 -0.06 -8.93 -27.65
CA SER A 242 0.18 -7.54 -28.04
C SER A 242 0.19 -7.33 -29.56
N ARG A 243 0.71 -8.29 -30.34
CA ARG A 243 0.69 -8.24 -31.82
C ARG A 243 -0.72 -8.37 -32.37
N ALA A 244 -1.53 -9.27 -31.80
CA ALA A 244 -2.92 -9.46 -32.20
C ALA A 244 -3.74 -8.18 -31.93
N ILE A 245 -3.58 -7.57 -30.76
CA ILE A 245 -4.23 -6.30 -30.42
C ILE A 245 -3.79 -5.19 -31.38
N ALA A 246 -2.48 -5.05 -31.64
CA ALA A 246 -1.97 -4.03 -32.55
C ALA A 246 -2.50 -4.16 -33.99
N LEU A 247 -2.74 -5.40 -34.46
CA LEU A 247 -3.37 -5.65 -35.76
C LEU A 247 -4.86 -5.31 -35.73
N ALA A 248 -5.59 -5.73 -34.70
CA ALA A 248 -7.01 -5.46 -34.54
C ALA A 248 -7.31 -3.95 -34.44
N GLU A 249 -6.51 -3.22 -33.65
CA GLU A 249 -6.61 -1.76 -33.49
C GLU A 249 -6.02 -0.98 -34.68
N LYS A 250 -5.47 -1.66 -35.70
CA LYS A 250 -4.71 -1.04 -36.81
C LYS A 250 -3.66 -0.04 -36.31
N LYS A 251 -3.02 -0.33 -35.17
CA LYS A 251 -2.11 0.58 -34.48
C LYS A 251 -0.89 0.98 -35.32
N TYR A 252 -0.43 0.07 -36.17
CA TYR A 252 0.65 0.33 -37.12
C TYR A 252 0.13 0.09 -38.55
N TYR A 253 -0.53 1.10 -39.10
CA TYR A 253 -1.21 1.02 -40.38
C TYR A 253 -0.54 1.89 -41.44
N CYS A 254 -0.44 1.37 -42.66
CA CYS A 254 -0.06 2.15 -43.84
C CYS A 254 -1.30 2.47 -44.65
N ASN A 255 -1.61 3.76 -44.80
CA ASN A 255 -2.76 4.22 -45.58
C ASN A 255 -2.60 3.91 -47.07
N ASP A 256 -1.42 4.19 -47.66
CA ASP A 256 -1.20 4.02 -49.10
C ASP A 256 -1.28 2.56 -49.56
N CYS A 257 -0.91 1.63 -48.68
CA CYS A 257 -0.95 0.21 -48.94
C CYS A 257 -2.16 -0.49 -48.32
N GLU A 258 -2.98 0.24 -47.56
CA GLU A 258 -4.11 -0.25 -46.75
C GLU A 258 -3.76 -1.49 -45.91
N LEU A 259 -2.57 -1.47 -45.31
CA LEU A 259 -1.99 -2.64 -44.65
C LEU A 259 -1.76 -2.39 -43.15
N ALA A 260 -2.41 -3.20 -42.32
CA ALA A 260 -2.15 -3.26 -40.89
C ALA A 260 -0.96 -4.20 -40.60
N LEU A 261 -0.04 -3.75 -39.76
CA LEU A 261 1.16 -4.48 -39.37
C LEU A 261 1.22 -4.69 -37.87
N SER A 262 1.87 -5.77 -37.45
CA SER A 262 1.89 -6.19 -36.04
C SER A 262 2.90 -5.42 -35.17
N LYS A 263 3.83 -4.68 -35.79
CA LYS A 263 4.92 -3.95 -35.12
C LYS A 263 5.28 -2.67 -35.86
N LYS A 264 5.73 -1.65 -35.11
CA LYS A 264 6.28 -0.40 -35.66
C LYS A 264 7.51 -0.63 -36.54
N SER A 265 8.44 -1.51 -36.12
CA SER A 265 9.65 -1.79 -36.90
C SER A 265 9.32 -2.41 -38.27
N THR A 266 8.30 -3.28 -38.33
CA THR A 266 7.81 -3.86 -39.59
C THR A 266 7.19 -2.80 -40.48
N LEU A 267 6.46 -1.82 -39.92
CA LEU A 267 5.94 -0.68 -40.67
C LEU A 267 7.06 0.21 -41.23
N LEU A 268 8.07 0.51 -40.43
CA LEU A 268 9.25 1.27 -40.88
C LEU A 268 10.01 0.53 -41.98
N ALA A 269 10.14 -0.81 -41.87
CA ALA A 269 10.72 -1.63 -42.92
C ALA A 269 9.85 -1.65 -44.18
N HIS A 270 8.52 -1.73 -44.02
CA HIS A 270 7.55 -1.68 -45.13
C HIS A 270 7.73 -0.41 -45.98
N TYR A 271 7.87 0.77 -45.36
CA TYR A 271 8.11 2.03 -46.08
C TYR A 271 9.38 2.04 -46.94
N LYS A 272 10.38 1.22 -46.58
CA LYS A 272 11.63 1.10 -47.34
C LYS A 272 11.50 0.15 -48.54
N THR A 273 10.47 -0.68 -48.60
CA THR A 273 10.32 -1.68 -49.66
C THR A 273 10.03 -1.04 -51.01
N ALA A 274 10.58 -1.63 -52.08
CA ALA A 274 10.32 -1.18 -53.45
C ALA A 274 8.81 -1.24 -53.79
N LYS A 275 8.08 -2.20 -53.24
CA LYS A 275 6.62 -2.34 -53.42
C LYS A 275 5.85 -1.12 -52.90
N HIS A 276 6.18 -0.65 -51.69
CA HIS A 276 5.57 0.55 -51.13
C HIS A 276 5.92 1.80 -51.97
N LYS A 277 7.20 1.96 -52.36
CA LYS A 277 7.64 3.08 -53.20
C LYS A 277 6.94 3.12 -54.56
N ARG A 278 6.75 1.97 -55.22
CA ARG A 278 5.99 1.89 -56.48
C ARG A 278 4.54 2.30 -56.29
N LYS A 279 3.89 1.83 -55.21
CA LYS A 279 2.51 2.18 -54.91
C LYS A 279 2.34 3.69 -54.70
N LEU A 280 3.27 4.36 -54.02
CA LEU A 280 3.27 5.83 -53.90
C LEU A 280 3.34 6.56 -55.25
N VAL A 281 4.12 6.05 -56.21
CA VAL A 281 4.21 6.63 -57.56
C VAL A 281 2.90 6.44 -58.32
N ASP A 282 2.26 5.28 -58.16
CA ASP A 282 1.01 4.94 -58.83
C ASP A 282 -0.18 5.75 -58.26
N THR A 283 -0.27 5.87 -56.94
CA THR A 283 -1.29 6.69 -56.25
C THR A 283 -1.14 8.19 -56.58
N ARG A 284 0.08 8.67 -56.83
CA ARG A 284 0.31 10.04 -57.30
C ARG A 284 -0.11 10.25 -58.75
N ARG A 285 0.02 9.23 -59.60
CA ARG A 285 -0.39 9.31 -61.01
C ARG A 285 -1.90 9.33 -61.17
N THR A 286 -2.63 8.52 -60.40
CA THR A 286 -4.10 8.49 -60.42
C THR A 286 -4.75 9.79 -59.95
N PHE A 287 -4.13 10.50 -59.00
CA PHE A 287 -4.61 11.82 -58.54
C PHE A 287 -4.42 12.95 -59.58
N VAL A 288 -3.46 12.82 -60.50
CA VAL A 288 -3.21 13.81 -61.56
C VAL A 288 -4.20 13.62 -62.72
N THR A 289 -4.63 12.39 -62.98
CA THR A 289 -5.60 12.07 -64.04
C THR A 289 -7.07 12.33 -63.65
N SER A 290 -7.38 12.58 -62.38
CA SER A 290 -8.75 12.87 -61.90
C SER A 290 -9.03 14.37 -61.67
N ARG A 291 -8.12 15.26 -62.09
CA ARG A 291 -8.25 16.73 -62.01
C ARG A 291 -8.21 17.42 -63.38
N LEU A 292 -8.45 16.66 -64.44
CA LEU A 292 -8.84 17.14 -65.78
C LEU A 292 -10.26 16.65 -66.04
#